data_AF-A0A6J6TTF3-F1
#
_entry.id   AF-A0A6J6TTF3-F1
#
_cell.length_a   1.000
_cell.length_b   1.000
_cell.length_c   1.000
_cell.angle_alpha   90.00
_cell.angle_beta   90.00
_cell.angle_gamma   90.00
#
_symmetry.space_group_name_H-M   'P 1'
#
loop_
_entity.id
_entity.type
_entity.pdbx_description
1 polymer ?
#
loop_
_entity_poly.entity_id
_entity_poly.type
_entity_poly.pdbx_seq_one_letter_code
_entity_poly.pdbx_strand_id
1 'polypeptide(L)'
;MPAVGYPSDSSQVDSTTGLARFDQVHRSGAVLANMGGRPLQQEDRIVLIGPEGGWDNAEAEGATSVGLAENVLRAETAAITAGVLLTALRAGFTSENLR
;
A
#
# COMPACT_ATOMS: atom_id res chain seq x y z
N MET A 1 12.98 -34.04 39.06
CA MET A 1 12.70 -33.31 37.80
C MET A 1 12.66 -31.83 38.14
N PRO A 2 13.60 -30.97 37.72
CA PRO A 2 13.50 -29.54 37.96
C PRO A 2 12.62 -28.89 36.88
N ALA A 3 11.77 -27.94 37.27
CA ALA A 3 10.92 -27.18 36.38
C ALA A 3 11.77 -26.26 35.49
N VAL A 4 11.66 -26.42 34.17
CA VAL A 4 12.26 -25.48 33.21
C VAL A 4 11.36 -24.24 33.17
N GLY A 5 11.80 -23.17 33.81
CA GLY A 5 11.18 -21.85 33.68
C GLY A 5 11.52 -21.27 32.31
N TYR A 6 10.50 -20.99 31.49
CA TYR A 6 10.67 -20.17 30.29
C TYR A 6 10.83 -18.71 30.75
N PRO A 7 11.90 -17.99 30.35
CA PRO A 7 11.98 -16.57 30.64
C PRO A 7 10.83 -15.87 29.90
N SER A 8 9.98 -15.17 30.67
CA SER A 8 8.98 -14.26 30.13
C SER A 8 9.70 -13.00 29.67
N ASP A 9 10.28 -13.04 28.48
CA ASP A 9 10.79 -11.84 27.83
C ASP A 9 9.60 -11.04 27.30
N SER A 10 9.02 -10.22 28.17
CA SER A 10 8.08 -9.16 27.79
C SER A 10 8.84 -7.85 27.59
N SER A 11 9.95 -7.87 26.85
CA SER A 11 10.43 -6.67 26.20
C SER A 11 9.38 -6.28 25.14
N GLN A 12 8.50 -5.37 25.54
CA GLN A 12 7.61 -4.67 24.62
C GLN A 12 8.51 -3.90 23.66
N VAL A 13 8.85 -4.51 22.53
CA VAL A 13 9.52 -3.86 21.41
C VAL A 13 8.71 -2.61 21.11
N ASP A 14 9.34 -1.44 21.11
CA ASP A 14 8.70 -0.23 20.60
C ASP A 14 8.55 -0.40 19.08
N SER A 15 7.47 -1.08 18.69
CA SER A 15 7.14 -1.51 17.33
C SER A 15 6.91 -0.37 16.35
N THR A 16 7.05 0.88 16.80
CA THR A 16 6.67 2.08 16.04
C THR A 16 7.83 2.70 15.27
N THR A 17 9.06 2.26 15.51
CA THR A 17 10.24 2.79 14.81
C THR A 17 10.15 2.45 13.31
N GLY A 18 9.90 3.46 12.48
CA GLY A 18 9.76 3.32 11.02
C GLY A 18 8.33 3.37 10.48
N LEU A 19 7.31 3.57 11.34
CA LEU A 19 5.94 3.81 10.89
C LEU A 19 5.71 5.30 10.59
N ALA A 20 5.02 5.58 9.48
CA ALA A 20 4.53 6.91 9.15
C ALA A 20 3.02 7.00 9.38
N ARG A 21 2.53 8.18 9.78
CA ARG A 21 1.08 8.42 9.86
C ARG A 21 0.48 8.51 8.46
N PHE A 22 -0.76 8.05 8.30
CA PHE A 22 -1.50 8.13 7.04
C PHE A 22 -1.45 9.55 6.45
N ASP A 23 -1.85 10.58 7.20
CA ASP A 23 -1.86 11.98 6.73
C ASP A 23 -0.51 12.50 6.25
N GLN A 24 0.58 11.96 6.79
CA GLN A 24 1.93 12.33 6.39
C GLN A 24 2.26 11.73 5.02
N VAL A 25 1.92 10.46 4.81
CA VAL A 25 2.13 9.78 3.52
C VAL A 25 1.17 10.33 2.46
N HIS A 26 -0.09 10.53 2.81
CA HIS A 26 -1.11 11.11 1.94
C HIS A 26 -0.68 12.46 1.36
N ARG A 27 -0.10 13.34 2.19
CA ARG A 27 0.43 14.65 1.76
C ARG A 27 1.79 14.62 1.07
N SER A 28 2.41 13.44 0.92
CA SER A 28 3.72 13.30 0.26
C SER A 28 3.66 13.23 -1.27
N GLY A 29 2.46 13.29 -1.84
CA GLY A 29 2.22 13.02 -3.27
C GLY A 29 1.98 11.54 -3.57
N ALA A 30 1.57 10.76 -2.56
CA ALA A 30 1.12 9.40 -2.76
C ALA A 30 -0.18 9.35 -3.58
N VAL A 31 -0.37 8.27 -4.32
CA VAL A 31 -1.62 7.99 -5.04
C VAL A 31 -2.44 6.96 -4.27
N LEU A 32 -3.76 7.01 -4.39
CA LEU A 32 -4.68 6.06 -3.75
C LEU A 32 -5.11 5.00 -4.75
N ALA A 33 -4.98 3.73 -4.39
CA ALA A 33 -5.58 2.65 -5.16
C ALA A 33 -7.10 2.68 -5.00
N ASN A 34 -7.83 2.96 -6.07
CA ASN A 34 -9.28 2.90 -6.09
C ASN A 34 -9.80 2.50 -7.48
N MET A 35 -10.92 1.80 -7.50
CA MET A 35 -11.54 1.33 -8.73
C MET A 35 -11.98 2.53 -9.60
N GLY A 36 -11.68 2.46 -10.90
CA GLY A 36 -11.95 3.57 -11.83
C GLY A 36 -10.92 4.71 -11.77
N GLY A 37 -9.86 4.59 -10.97
CA GLY A 37 -8.71 5.50 -11.02
C GLY A 37 -7.94 5.40 -12.34
N ARG A 38 -7.08 6.39 -12.61
CA ARG A 38 -6.23 6.38 -13.81
C ARG A 38 -5.22 5.21 -13.76
N PRO A 39 -4.64 4.77 -14.89
CA PRO A 39 -3.54 3.82 -14.85
C PRO A 39 -2.38 4.32 -13.99
N LEU A 40 -1.69 3.39 -13.31
CA LEU A 40 -0.46 3.67 -12.59
C LEU A 40 0.65 4.08 -13.57
N GLN A 41 1.41 5.12 -13.23
CA GLN A 41 2.43 5.73 -14.09
C GLN A 41 3.82 5.65 -13.45
N GLN A 42 4.86 5.88 -14.26
CA GLN A 42 6.25 5.71 -13.84
C GLN A 42 6.70 6.71 -12.76
N GLU A 43 6.08 7.89 -12.73
CA GLU A 43 6.27 8.93 -11.72
C GLU A 43 5.65 8.60 -10.36
N ASP A 44 4.68 7.68 -10.30
CA ASP A 44 4.04 7.27 -9.05
C ASP A 44 5.03 6.47 -8.21
N ARG A 45 5.28 6.91 -6.97
CA ARG A 45 6.28 6.27 -6.09
C ARG A 45 5.70 5.57 -4.88
N ILE A 46 4.53 6.01 -4.45
CA ILE A 46 3.88 5.53 -3.25
C ILE A 46 2.41 5.32 -3.58
N VAL A 47 1.95 4.08 -3.42
CA VAL A 47 0.55 3.71 -3.61
C VAL A 47 -0.03 3.35 -2.24
N LEU A 48 -1.04 4.10 -1.82
CA LEU A 48 -1.83 3.82 -0.64
C LEU A 48 -2.89 2.76 -1.00
N ILE A 49 -3.03 1.74 -0.16
CA ILE A 49 -4.00 0.65 -0.33
C ILE A 49 -5.06 0.79 0.76
N GLY A 50 -6.32 0.82 0.33
CA GLY A 50 -7.45 1.07 1.21
C GLY A 50 -7.79 -0.11 2.10
N PRO A 51 -8.55 0.13 3.19
CA PRO A 51 -9.14 -0.94 3.98
C PRO A 51 -10.20 -1.69 3.16
N GLU A 52 -10.72 -2.80 3.66
CA GLU A 52 -11.72 -3.63 2.97
C GLU A 52 -13.00 -2.87 2.59
N GLY A 53 -13.34 -1.80 3.35
CA GLY A 53 -14.46 -0.92 3.06
C GLY A 53 -14.21 0.13 1.98
N GLY A 54 -12.98 0.21 1.45
CA GLY A 54 -12.53 1.28 0.57
C GLY A 54 -12.20 2.57 1.32
N TRP A 55 -11.91 3.63 0.55
CA TRP A 55 -11.63 4.96 1.07
C TRP A 55 -12.90 5.71 1.36
N ASP A 56 -12.95 6.40 2.50
CA ASP A 56 -13.98 7.42 2.68
C ASP A 56 -13.63 8.72 1.93
N ASN A 57 -14.58 9.67 1.91
CA ASN A 57 -14.39 10.93 1.19
C ASN A 57 -13.26 11.78 1.78
N ALA A 58 -13.05 11.75 3.09
CA ALA A 58 -12.03 12.56 3.76
C ALA A 58 -10.63 11.97 3.53
N GLU A 59 -10.52 10.64 3.50
CA GLU A 59 -9.27 9.93 3.16
C GLU A 59 -8.90 10.07 1.69
N ALA A 60 -9.89 10.25 0.80
CA ALA A 60 -9.67 10.42 -0.63
C ALA A 60 -9.45 11.87 -1.07
N GLU A 61 -9.80 12.84 -0.22
CA GLU A 61 -9.82 14.25 -0.58
C GLU A 61 -8.41 14.77 -0.94
N GLY A 62 -8.24 15.23 -2.18
CA GLY A 62 -6.99 15.84 -2.66
C GLY A 62 -5.92 14.86 -3.11
N ALA A 63 -6.14 13.54 -2.99
CA ALA A 63 -5.25 12.54 -3.57
C ALA A 63 -5.66 12.15 -4.99
N THR A 64 -4.65 11.74 -5.77
CA THR A 64 -4.88 11.17 -7.10
C THR A 64 -5.24 9.69 -6.99
N SER A 65 -6.32 9.29 -7.64
CA SER A 65 -6.78 7.90 -7.67
C SER A 65 -6.19 7.13 -8.84
N VAL A 66 -5.69 5.91 -8.56
CA VAL A 66 -5.14 4.98 -9.55
C VAL A 66 -5.85 3.62 -9.53
N GLY A 67 -6.07 3.05 -10.71
CA GLY A 67 -6.60 1.70 -10.90
C GLY A 67 -5.48 0.67 -11.02
N LEU A 68 -5.60 -0.44 -10.30
CA LEU A 68 -4.62 -1.55 -10.33
C LEU A 68 -5.05 -2.72 -11.21
N ALA A 69 -6.36 -2.88 -11.42
CA ALA A 69 -6.97 -3.93 -12.23
C ALA A 69 -8.40 -3.52 -12.63
N GLU A 70 -8.99 -4.24 -13.58
CA GLU A 70 -10.40 -4.06 -13.97
C GLU A 70 -11.38 -4.61 -12.92
N ASN A 71 -10.95 -5.59 -12.12
CA ASN A 71 -11.75 -6.21 -11.06
C ASN A 71 -11.42 -5.63 -9.68
N VAL A 72 -12.37 -5.71 -8.76
CA VAL A 72 -12.14 -5.40 -7.35
C VAL A 72 -11.14 -6.39 -6.76
N LEU A 73 -10.07 -5.86 -6.17
CA LEU A 73 -9.05 -6.65 -5.48
C LEU A 73 -9.26 -6.54 -3.97
N ARG A 74 -9.01 -7.64 -3.25
CA ARG A 74 -8.84 -7.60 -1.79
C ARG A 74 -7.59 -6.80 -1.45
N ALA A 75 -7.54 -6.17 -0.27
CA ALA A 75 -6.46 -5.27 0.14
C ALA A 75 -5.05 -5.88 -0.02
N GLU A 76 -4.84 -7.13 0.39
CA GLU A 76 -3.53 -7.78 0.29
C GLU A 76 -3.13 -8.04 -1.17
N THR A 77 -4.09 -8.48 -1.99
CA THR A 77 -3.86 -8.67 -3.42
C THR A 77 -3.56 -7.33 -4.11
N ALA A 78 -4.29 -6.28 -3.75
CA ALA A 78 -4.04 -4.92 -4.25
C ALA A 78 -2.63 -4.44 -3.89
N ALA A 79 -2.18 -4.69 -2.66
CA ALA A 79 -0.82 -4.33 -2.23
C ALA A 79 0.27 -5.07 -3.02
N ILE A 80 0.11 -6.38 -3.22
CA ILE A 80 1.04 -7.18 -4.03
C ILE A 80 1.05 -6.69 -5.48
N THR A 81 -0.13 -6.49 -6.08
CA THR A 81 -0.26 -6.00 -7.46
C THR A 81 0.38 -4.61 -7.62
N ALA A 82 0.15 -3.69 -6.69
CA ALA A 82 0.78 -2.37 -6.71
C ALA A 82 2.31 -2.47 -6.67
N GLY A 83 2.86 -3.33 -5.80
CA GLY A 83 4.30 -3.57 -5.73
C GLY A 83 4.88 -4.13 -7.04
N VAL A 84 4.18 -5.06 -7.67
CA VAL A 84 4.57 -5.62 -8.97
C VAL A 84 4.56 -4.54 -10.06
N LEU A 85 3.48 -3.77 -10.16
CA LEU A 85 3.34 -2.72 -11.17
C LEU A 85 4.39 -1.61 -11.00
N LEU A 86 4.62 -1.13 -9.78
CA LEU A 86 5.67 -0.15 -9.50
C LEU A 86 7.06 -0.68 -9.88
N THR A 87 7.34 -1.96 -9.61
CA THR A 87 8.61 -2.60 -9.96
C THR A 87 8.76 -2.72 -11.47
N ALA A 88 7.71 -3.14 -12.17
CA ALA A 88 7.70 -3.26 -13.63
C ALA A 88 7.89 -1.89 -14.31
N LEU A 89 7.13 -0.88 -13.89
CA LEU A 89 7.27 0.49 -14.38
C LEU A 89 8.70 1.02 -14.15
N ARG A 90 9.30 0.71 -12.98
CA ARG A 90 10.68 1.09 -12.68
C ARG A 90 11.71 0.39 -13.57
N ALA A 91 11.43 -0.83 -14.00
CA ALA A 91 12.23 -1.57 -14.96
C ALA A 91 12.00 -1.12 -16.42
N GLY A 92 11.10 -0.16 -16.67
CA GLY A 92 10.82 0.39 -17.99
C GLY A 92 9.72 -0.34 -18.77
N PHE A 93 8.96 -1.23 -18.13
CA PHE A 93 7.75 -1.79 -18.73
C PHE A 93 6.66 -0.73 -18.74
N THR A 94 6.13 -0.40 -19.92
CA THR A 94 4.97 0.51 -20.03
C THR A 94 3.67 -0.29 -19.93
N SER A 95 2.58 0.35 -19.48
CA SER A 95 1.26 -0.29 -19.35
C SER A 95 0.71 -0.82 -20.68
N GLU A 96 1.22 -0.33 -21.82
CA GLU A 96 0.93 -0.86 -23.16
C GLU A 96 1.51 -2.27 -23.38
N ASN A 97 2.62 -2.60 -22.70
CA ASN A 97 3.29 -3.90 -22.78
C ASN A 97 2.71 -4.94 -21.80
N LEU A 98 1.73 -4.58 -20.98
CA LEU A 98 1.18 -5.44 -19.91
C LEU A 98 -0.23 -5.98 -20.22
N ARG A 99 -0.66 -5.92 -21.49
CA ARG A 99 -1.94 -6.48 -21.95
C ARG A 99 -1.87 -7.98 -22.22
#